data_AF-A0AAV2J9I3-F1
#
_entry.id   AF-A0AAV2J9I3-F1
#
_cell.length_a   1.000
_cell.length_b   1.000
_cell.length_c   1.000
_cell.angle_alpha   90.00
_cell.angle_beta   90.00
_cell.angle_gamma   90.00
#
_symmetry.space_group_name_H-M   'P 1'
#
loop_
_entity.id
_entity.type
_entity.pdbx_description
1 polymer ?
#
loop_
_entity_poly.entity_id
_entity_poly.type
_entity_poly.pdbx_seq_one_letter_code
_entity_poly.pdbx_strand_id
1 'polypeptide(L)'
;MSSSPRLTAGLFYAGKILLCIDFIVFCLRLMAIFTISRTLGPKIIIVKRMMKQMFFFMFLLSIWVVAYGVAKQGILIHNEDRLGWILRGAVYEPYLTIFGDVPSNIDNTDFDITSCSLDGSDPLKPRCPVLTEDDLPAFPEWLMILMLCVYLLFANILLLNLLIAIFNFTFQEVQDNTDRIWKFQRYELIKEYHSRPVAPPPFILLSHLYLLLRLVLRRPAPASTAFKQELSQLEEEELLSWEALMKDRYLMSLKQQQMQSTEQRITDTALKVSSLCERQDQEEDGSSRPVVRRLVRLEEQVLQSARALQWIMDNLRPSGFRPSDAPSLNLMPEDSVDGVSNTADREEVFHVMARELQYPGSRVTRFPVPEEKVPWEVSFSSSTTRRTTPVPLQGAAHRGMSSPALHLSHHRGLQTGVCPLSCPTPVPPQGAEHRGMSSLLPYTCPTTGGCKQGPEEKADVHRNPGGRTGLRGRGKLPHLGPNRSMDLIITRWRDSACSELEFLVQQDRNQKCLTFPGGHVDADGRLPLSLTKTLGPKVCEKISELLSEKREVLQVYEGYVDDPQNTDQAWLETSVLNIHLHIDCPLLVDISAAVTRLHQSLLRLQWVEVSGRARLRHDQKERLKRVAQHHCSKF
;
A
#
# COMPACT_ATOMS: atom_id res chain seq x y z
N MET A 1 -39.15 -40.31 53.76
CA MET A 1 -37.78 -39.83 54.00
C MET A 1 -36.90 -40.27 52.84
N SER A 2 -36.18 -39.32 52.23
CA SER A 2 -34.93 -39.50 51.47
C SER A 2 -34.92 -40.40 50.22
N SER A 3 -35.22 -39.81 49.07
CA SER A 3 -34.68 -40.27 47.78
C SER A 3 -34.31 -39.07 46.91
N SER A 4 -33.28 -38.34 47.32
CA SER A 4 -32.55 -37.41 46.45
C SER A 4 -31.54 -38.22 45.61
N PRO A 5 -31.42 -37.94 44.30
CA PRO A 5 -30.58 -38.72 43.41
C PRO A 5 -29.11 -38.47 43.77
N ARG A 6 -28.45 -39.49 44.32
CA ARG A 6 -26.98 -39.53 44.40
C ARG A 6 -26.47 -39.54 42.97
N LEU A 7 -25.77 -38.48 42.56
CA LEU A 7 -24.90 -38.54 41.37
C LEU A 7 -24.10 -39.85 41.46
N THR A 8 -24.31 -40.70 40.46
CA THR A 8 -23.86 -42.09 40.29
C THR A 8 -22.55 -42.43 41.02
N ALA A 9 -22.57 -43.46 41.87
CA ALA A 9 -21.42 -43.89 42.67
C ALA A 9 -20.14 -44.21 41.86
N GLY A 10 -20.29 -44.62 40.58
CA GLY A 10 -19.16 -44.78 39.65
C GLY A 10 -18.55 -43.46 39.15
N LEU A 11 -19.36 -42.40 39.03
CA LEU A 11 -18.89 -41.05 38.69
C LEU A 11 -18.22 -40.36 39.88
N PHE A 12 -18.39 -40.82 41.12
CA PHE A 12 -17.79 -40.18 42.28
C PHE A 12 -16.25 -40.21 42.22
N TYR A 13 -15.66 -41.33 41.82
CA TYR A 13 -14.21 -41.45 41.67
C TYR A 13 -13.67 -40.62 40.50
N ALA A 14 -14.34 -40.69 39.34
CA ALA A 14 -14.00 -39.85 38.19
C ALA A 14 -14.14 -38.35 38.52
N GLY A 15 -15.19 -37.96 39.24
CA GLY A 15 -15.40 -36.60 39.74
C GLY A 15 -14.32 -36.16 40.70
N LYS A 16 -13.85 -37.04 41.60
CA LYS A 16 -12.70 -36.77 42.47
C LYS A 16 -11.43 -36.53 41.64
N ILE A 17 -11.15 -37.34 40.62
CA ILE A 17 -10.00 -37.14 39.72
C ILE A 17 -10.11 -35.79 39.02
N LEU A 18 -11.28 -35.46 38.46
CA LEU A 18 -11.50 -34.19 37.77
C LEU A 18 -11.29 -32.99 38.71
N LEU A 19 -11.81 -33.05 39.94
CA LEU A 19 -11.59 -32.00 40.94
C LEU A 19 -10.12 -31.86 41.34
N CYS A 20 -9.37 -32.97 41.46
CA CYS A 20 -7.93 -32.93 41.70
C CYS A 20 -7.17 -32.27 40.54
N ILE A 21 -7.54 -32.58 39.29
CA ILE A 21 -6.95 -31.95 38.10
C ILE A 21 -7.31 -30.47 38.04
N ASP A 22 -8.56 -30.12 38.32
CA ASP A 22 -9.06 -28.74 38.36
C ASP A 22 -8.34 -27.91 39.43
N PHE A 23 -8.05 -28.51 40.59
CA PHE A 23 -7.21 -27.88 41.62
C PHE A 23 -5.82 -27.52 41.09
N ILE A 24 -5.17 -28.40 40.31
CA ILE A 24 -3.87 -28.09 39.68
C ILE A 24 -4.01 -26.88 38.74
N VAL A 25 -5.07 -26.83 37.93
CA VAL A 25 -5.34 -25.69 37.03
C VAL A 25 -5.54 -24.40 37.82
N PHE A 26 -6.27 -24.43 38.94
CA PHE A 26 -6.40 -23.29 39.83
C PHE A 26 -5.08 -22.86 40.45
N CYS A 27 -4.22 -23.80 40.87
CA CYS A 27 -2.87 -23.49 41.35
C CYS A 27 -2.02 -22.83 40.26
N LEU A 28 -2.09 -23.29 39.01
CA LEU A 28 -1.41 -22.62 37.89
C LEU A 28 -1.97 -21.21 37.65
N ARG A 29 -3.27 -21.02 37.82
CA ARG A 29 -3.91 -19.70 37.73
C ARG A 29 -3.44 -18.75 38.84
N LEU A 30 -3.11 -19.24 40.03
CA LEU A 30 -2.50 -18.41 41.08
C LEU A 30 -1.14 -17.83 40.65
N MET A 31 -0.36 -18.56 39.85
CA MET A 31 0.88 -18.01 39.30
C MET A 31 0.62 -16.77 38.43
N ALA A 32 -0.50 -16.72 37.72
CA ALA A 32 -0.88 -15.54 36.94
C ALA A 32 -1.10 -14.29 37.80
N ILE A 33 -1.50 -14.44 39.08
CA ILE A 33 -1.64 -13.31 40.01
C ILE A 33 -0.25 -12.75 40.39
N PHE A 34 0.74 -13.62 40.59
CA PHE A 34 2.12 -13.19 40.88
C PHE A 34 2.79 -12.43 39.73
N THR A 35 2.19 -12.39 38.53
CA THR A 35 2.67 -11.57 37.41
C THR A 35 2.69 -10.07 37.70
N ILE A 36 1.91 -9.62 38.70
CA ILE A 36 1.91 -8.22 39.14
C ILE A 36 3.22 -7.80 39.81
N SER A 37 3.96 -8.75 40.41
CA SER A 37 5.20 -8.45 41.10
C SER A 37 6.29 -8.05 40.12
N ARG A 38 7.05 -7.00 40.45
CA ARG A 38 8.17 -6.51 39.64
C ARG A 38 9.29 -7.55 39.49
N THR A 39 9.48 -8.43 40.47
CA THR A 39 10.57 -9.42 40.49
C THR A 39 10.16 -10.77 39.90
N LEU A 40 8.90 -11.18 40.06
CA LEU A 40 8.39 -12.47 39.58
C LEU A 40 7.71 -12.38 38.23
N GLY A 41 7.03 -11.26 37.92
CA GLY A 41 6.29 -11.09 36.67
C GLY A 41 7.13 -11.32 35.41
N PRO A 42 8.30 -10.66 35.29
CA PRO A 42 9.26 -10.94 34.22
C PRO A 42 9.55 -12.42 34.00
N LYS A 43 9.86 -13.14 35.09
CA LYS A 43 10.25 -14.55 35.05
C LYS A 43 9.09 -15.42 34.56
N ILE A 44 7.86 -15.14 34.99
CA ILE A 44 6.66 -15.86 34.55
C ILE A 44 6.38 -15.61 33.07
N ILE A 45 6.60 -14.38 32.58
CA ILE A 45 6.43 -14.04 31.16
C ILE A 45 7.46 -14.77 30.29
N ILE A 46 8.72 -14.83 30.76
CA ILE A 46 9.79 -15.61 30.10
C ILE A 46 9.35 -17.08 29.98
N VAL A 47 8.96 -17.72 31.08
CA VAL A 47 8.47 -19.11 31.08
C VAL A 47 7.30 -19.29 30.10
N LYS A 48 6.30 -18.39 30.14
CA LYS A 48 5.14 -18.46 29.23
C LYS A 48 5.55 -18.40 27.75
N ARG A 49 6.54 -17.57 27.38
CA ARG A 49 7.04 -17.45 26.00
C ARG A 49 7.87 -18.68 25.59
N MET A 50 8.64 -19.24 26.51
CA MET A 50 9.43 -20.47 26.31
C MET A 50 8.54 -21.71 26.13
N MET A 51 7.38 -21.78 26.80
CA MET A 51 6.44 -22.91 26.67
C MET A 51 5.96 -23.13 25.23
N LYS A 52 5.81 -22.06 24.43
CA LYS A 52 5.43 -22.19 23.00
C LYS A 52 6.53 -22.87 22.19
N GLN A 53 7.80 -22.58 22.49
CA GLN A 53 8.95 -23.21 21.84
C GLN A 53 9.14 -24.65 22.31
N MET A 54 8.88 -24.92 23.59
CA MET A 54 8.93 -26.26 24.16
C MET A 54 7.96 -27.22 23.45
N PHE A 55 6.76 -26.75 23.07
CA PHE A 55 5.80 -27.60 22.35
C PHE A 55 6.35 -28.11 21.01
N PHE A 56 6.99 -27.23 20.22
CA PHE A 56 7.61 -27.61 18.95
C PHE A 56 8.77 -28.58 19.17
N PHE A 57 9.58 -28.35 20.20
CA PHE A 57 10.68 -29.23 20.54
C PHE A 57 10.22 -30.61 21.02
N MET A 58 9.19 -30.68 21.87
CA MET A 58 8.60 -31.94 22.35
C MET A 58 8.08 -32.80 21.19
N PHE A 59 7.56 -32.17 20.14
CA PHE A 59 7.17 -32.87 18.92
C PHE A 59 8.36 -33.54 18.22
N LEU A 60 9.47 -32.79 18.06
CA LEU A 60 10.70 -33.35 17.47
C LEU A 60 11.29 -34.49 18.31
N LEU A 61 11.33 -34.30 19.64
CA LEU A 61 11.79 -35.32 20.58
C LEU A 61 10.91 -36.57 20.53
N SER A 62 9.59 -36.40 20.48
CA SER A 62 8.64 -37.53 20.41
C SER A 62 8.84 -38.39 19.17
N ILE A 63 9.14 -37.79 18.00
CA ILE A 63 9.40 -38.55 16.78
C ILE A 63 10.66 -39.42 16.95
N TRP A 64 11.71 -38.85 17.54
CA TRP A 64 12.96 -39.57 17.77
C TRP A 64 12.79 -40.73 18.78
N VAL A 65 12.09 -40.48 19.89
CA VAL A 65 11.78 -41.48 20.92
C VAL A 65 10.98 -42.65 20.35
N VAL A 66 9.92 -42.36 19.59
CA VAL A 66 9.08 -43.40 18.99
C VAL A 66 9.85 -44.20 17.95
N ALA A 67 10.70 -43.56 17.15
CA ALA A 67 11.52 -44.25 16.16
C ALA A 67 12.49 -45.26 16.80
N TYR A 68 13.22 -44.84 17.83
CA TYR A 68 14.09 -45.74 18.59
C TYR A 68 13.30 -46.84 19.30
N GLY A 69 12.19 -46.48 19.93
CA GLY A 69 11.36 -47.42 20.67
C GLY A 69 10.72 -48.52 19.83
N VAL A 70 10.17 -48.17 18.67
CA VAL A 70 9.64 -49.14 17.71
C VAL A 70 10.76 -50.05 17.18
N ALA A 71 11.94 -49.48 16.88
CA ALA A 71 13.10 -50.28 16.46
C ALA A 71 13.57 -51.24 17.57
N LYS A 72 13.73 -50.76 18.81
CA LYS A 72 14.10 -51.58 19.97
C LYS A 72 13.12 -52.73 20.17
N GLN A 73 11.82 -52.41 20.21
CA GLN A 73 10.76 -53.40 20.42
C GLN A 73 10.73 -54.45 19.30
N GLY A 74 10.85 -54.02 18.04
CA GLY A 74 10.80 -54.90 16.88
C GLY A 74 12.02 -55.81 16.71
N ILE A 75 13.18 -55.40 17.24
CA ILE A 75 14.40 -56.22 17.20
C ILE A 75 14.40 -57.26 18.34
N LEU A 76 13.97 -56.88 19.55
CA LEU A 76 14.13 -57.74 20.74
C LEU A 76 12.97 -58.70 20.96
N ILE A 77 11.74 -58.24 20.72
CA ILE A 77 10.53 -58.96 21.15
C ILE A 77 9.84 -59.55 19.93
N HIS A 78 9.56 -60.85 19.99
CA HIS A 78 8.77 -61.52 18.97
C HIS A 78 7.28 -61.14 19.10
N ASN A 79 6.59 -61.05 17.96
CA ASN A 79 5.23 -60.53 17.78
C ASN A 79 4.36 -60.59 19.06
N GLU A 80 4.11 -59.44 19.66
CA GLU A 80 3.30 -59.30 20.87
C GLU A 80 1.93 -58.72 20.52
N ASP A 81 0.85 -59.43 20.84
CA ASP A 81 -0.52 -59.02 20.46
C ASP A 81 -1.15 -58.03 21.47
N ARG A 82 -0.51 -57.85 22.64
CA ARG A 82 -1.01 -57.04 23.75
C ARG A 82 -0.66 -55.57 23.55
N LEU A 83 -1.59 -54.79 23.00
CA LEU A 83 -1.41 -53.35 22.72
C LEU A 83 -0.86 -52.53 23.89
N GLY A 84 -1.26 -52.83 25.13
CA GLY A 84 -0.78 -52.12 26.32
C GLY A 84 0.71 -52.30 26.59
N TRP A 85 1.24 -53.51 26.34
CA TRP A 85 2.66 -53.82 26.49
C TRP A 85 3.47 -53.29 25.31
N ILE A 86 2.93 -53.35 24.09
CA ILE A 86 3.55 -52.71 22.91
C ILE A 86 3.73 -51.21 23.14
N LEU A 87 2.69 -50.50 23.61
CA LEU A 87 2.76 -49.07 23.88
C LEU A 87 3.77 -48.76 25.00
N ARG A 88 3.80 -49.59 26.04
CA ARG A 88 4.75 -49.44 27.16
C ARG A 88 6.20 -49.62 26.70
N GLY A 89 6.48 -50.66 25.93
CA GLY A 89 7.84 -50.95 25.42
C GLY A 89 8.30 -50.02 24.30
N ALA A 90 7.40 -49.62 23.40
CA ALA A 90 7.75 -48.80 22.23
C ALA A 90 7.75 -47.29 22.50
N VAL A 91 7.06 -46.79 23.54
CA VAL A 91 6.97 -45.34 23.83
C VAL A 91 7.43 -45.01 25.24
N TYR A 92 6.90 -45.70 26.26
CA TYR A 92 7.12 -45.32 27.66
C TYR A 92 8.53 -45.65 28.15
N GLU A 93 9.03 -46.86 27.88
CA GLU A 93 10.41 -47.26 28.25
C GLU A 93 11.48 -46.37 27.58
N PRO A 94 11.49 -46.19 26.23
CA PRO A 94 12.41 -45.28 25.55
C PRO A 94 12.41 -43.85 26.10
N TYR A 95 11.25 -43.33 26.49
CA TYR A 95 11.11 -42.02 27.10
C TYR A 95 11.80 -41.94 28.46
N LEU A 96 11.64 -42.96 29.32
CA LEU A 96 12.33 -43.05 30.61
C LEU A 96 13.84 -43.18 30.45
N THR A 97 14.31 -43.88 29.41
CA THR A 97 15.74 -44.04 29.11
C THR A 97 16.45 -42.72 28.85
N ILE A 98 15.79 -41.68 28.31
CA ILE A 98 16.40 -40.34 28.17
C ILE A 98 16.72 -39.71 29.53
N PHE A 99 15.88 -39.96 30.55
CA PHE A 99 16.07 -39.45 31.90
C PHE A 99 17.05 -40.28 32.73
N GLY A 100 17.62 -41.34 32.16
CA GLY A 100 18.65 -42.18 32.79
C GLY A 100 18.14 -43.49 33.37
N ASP A 101 16.88 -43.86 33.14
CA ASP A 101 16.35 -45.18 33.53
C ASP A 101 16.60 -46.19 32.39
N VAL A 102 17.70 -46.93 32.51
CA VAL A 102 18.12 -47.92 31.50
C VAL A 102 17.48 -49.27 31.86
N PRO A 103 16.72 -49.89 30.95
CA PRO A 103 16.05 -51.14 31.24
C PRO A 103 17.06 -52.31 31.35
N SER A 104 16.80 -53.23 32.28
CA SER A 104 17.64 -54.38 32.59
C SER A 104 17.71 -55.45 31.49
N ASN A 105 16.94 -55.31 30.40
CA ASN A 105 16.98 -56.21 29.25
C ASN A 105 18.04 -55.86 28.20
N ILE A 106 18.87 -54.84 28.46
CA ILE A 106 19.95 -54.40 27.56
C ILE A 106 21.30 -55.00 27.96
N ASP A 107 21.49 -55.31 29.24
CA ASP A 107 22.72 -55.86 29.82
C ASP A 107 22.50 -57.32 30.19
N ASN A 108 23.30 -58.25 29.65
CA ASN A 108 23.11 -59.67 29.95
C ASN A 108 23.53 -60.02 31.39
N THR A 109 24.28 -59.16 32.07
CA THR A 109 24.67 -59.39 33.47
C THR A 109 23.55 -59.08 34.47
N ASP A 110 22.61 -58.22 34.10
CA ASP A 110 21.46 -57.79 34.93
C ASP A 110 20.13 -58.41 34.42
N PHE A 111 20.19 -59.24 33.38
CA PHE A 111 19.02 -59.92 32.83
C PHE A 111 18.60 -61.11 33.71
N ASP A 112 17.44 -60.99 34.34
CA ASP A 112 16.78 -62.08 35.05
C ASP A 112 15.57 -62.59 34.25
N ILE A 113 15.61 -63.87 33.83
CA ILE A 113 14.52 -64.54 33.12
C ILE A 113 13.21 -64.55 33.91
N THR A 114 13.26 -64.49 35.25
CA THR A 114 12.04 -64.49 36.08
C THR A 114 11.24 -63.19 35.97
N SER A 115 11.85 -62.12 35.45
CA SER A 115 11.23 -60.82 35.24
C SER A 115 10.29 -60.78 34.02
N CYS A 116 10.37 -61.77 33.12
CA CYS A 116 9.62 -61.82 31.87
C CYS A 116 8.84 -63.14 31.70
N SER A 117 7.93 -63.18 30.74
CA SER A 117 7.13 -64.36 30.38
C SER A 117 7.45 -64.81 28.95
N LEU A 118 7.80 -66.07 28.75
CA LEU A 118 8.18 -66.65 27.45
C LEU A 118 7.00 -66.61 26.45
N ASP A 119 5.84 -67.08 26.90
CA ASP A 119 4.61 -67.15 26.08
C ASP A 119 3.78 -65.86 26.14
N GLY A 120 4.15 -64.89 26.98
CA GLY A 120 3.33 -63.69 27.23
C GLY A 120 2.01 -63.99 27.94
N SER A 121 1.91 -65.17 28.58
CA SER A 121 0.74 -65.68 29.29
C SER A 121 0.47 -64.94 30.60
N ASP A 122 1.52 -64.43 31.25
CA ASP A 122 1.39 -63.64 32.47
C ASP A 122 0.97 -62.19 32.16
N PRO A 123 -0.17 -61.70 32.68
CA PRO A 123 -0.64 -60.35 32.40
C PRO A 123 0.21 -59.26 33.08
N LEU A 124 1.01 -59.62 34.08
CA LEU A 124 1.79 -58.68 34.90
C LEU A 124 3.24 -58.51 34.40
N LYS A 125 3.73 -59.42 33.55
CA LYS A 125 5.12 -59.43 33.07
C LYS A 125 5.21 -59.10 31.57
N PRO A 126 6.26 -58.39 31.14
CA PRO A 126 6.56 -58.22 29.73
C PRO A 126 6.94 -59.56 29.09
N ARG A 127 6.85 -59.64 27.77
CA ARG A 127 7.35 -60.80 27.04
C ARG A 127 8.89 -60.82 27.07
N CYS A 128 9.48 -61.99 27.20
CA CYS A 128 10.93 -62.12 27.13
C CYS A 128 11.47 -61.73 25.74
N PRO A 129 12.69 -61.19 25.65
CA PRO A 129 13.37 -61.06 24.36
C PRO A 129 13.55 -62.44 23.71
N VAL A 130 13.84 -62.49 22.42
CA VAL A 130 14.20 -63.76 21.77
C VAL A 130 15.47 -64.31 22.42
N LEU A 131 15.41 -65.52 22.97
CA LEU A 131 16.51 -66.16 23.71
C LEU A 131 17.23 -67.20 22.84
N THR A 132 18.51 -67.42 23.11
CA THR A 132 19.34 -68.52 22.58
C THR A 132 19.19 -69.75 23.47
N GLU A 133 19.77 -70.89 23.09
CA GLU A 133 19.74 -72.14 23.89
C GLU A 133 20.32 -71.99 25.31
N ASP A 134 21.14 -70.96 25.57
CA ASP A 134 21.76 -70.66 26.87
C ASP A 134 20.93 -69.69 27.75
N ASP A 135 19.63 -69.51 27.48
CA ASP A 135 18.74 -68.58 28.19
C ASP A 135 19.21 -67.11 28.19
N LEU A 136 20.02 -66.73 27.20
CA LEU A 136 20.52 -65.37 26.96
C LEU A 136 19.84 -64.73 25.74
N PRO A 137 19.67 -63.40 25.71
CA PRO A 137 19.15 -62.69 24.53
C PRO A 137 19.94 -63.04 23.25
N ALA A 138 19.22 -63.42 22.20
CA ALA A 138 19.80 -63.84 20.92
C ALA A 138 20.45 -62.70 20.12
N PHE A 139 20.05 -61.46 20.42
CA PHE A 139 20.63 -60.29 19.78
C PHE A 139 21.87 -59.81 20.53
N PRO A 140 22.99 -59.50 19.86
CA PRO A 140 24.24 -59.17 20.54
C PRO A 140 24.16 -57.92 21.41
N GLU A 141 24.62 -58.02 22.67
CA GLU A 141 24.64 -56.93 23.65
C GLU A 141 25.36 -55.68 23.15
N TRP A 142 26.54 -55.86 22.55
CA TRP A 142 27.36 -54.75 22.06
C TRP A 142 26.62 -53.90 21.02
N LEU A 143 25.72 -54.52 20.24
CA LEU A 143 24.93 -53.83 19.23
C LEU A 143 23.77 -53.07 19.88
N MET A 144 23.18 -53.59 20.96
CA MET A 144 22.18 -52.88 21.75
C MET A 144 22.77 -51.70 22.50
N ILE A 145 23.92 -51.88 23.12
CA ILE A 145 24.68 -50.82 23.79
C ILE A 145 25.07 -49.76 22.75
N LEU A 146 25.52 -50.14 21.55
CA LEU A 146 25.81 -49.20 20.47
C LEU A 146 24.57 -48.39 20.05
N MET A 147 23.44 -49.05 19.83
CA MET A 147 22.18 -48.39 19.47
C MET A 147 21.69 -47.45 20.58
N LEU A 148 21.82 -47.86 21.85
CA LEU A 148 21.52 -47.03 23.01
C LEU A 148 22.46 -45.82 23.10
N CYS A 149 23.76 -46.00 22.90
CA CYS A 149 24.75 -44.92 22.88
C CYS A 149 24.44 -43.90 21.78
N VAL A 150 24.12 -44.34 20.57
CA VAL A 150 23.72 -43.46 19.46
C VAL A 150 22.42 -42.73 19.81
N TYR A 151 21.42 -43.44 20.33
CA TYR A 151 20.16 -42.84 20.76
C TYR A 151 20.36 -41.73 21.81
N LEU A 152 21.11 -42.01 22.88
CA LEU A 152 21.42 -41.06 23.94
C LEU A 152 22.31 -39.92 23.46
N LEU A 153 23.25 -40.16 22.54
CA LEU A 153 24.07 -39.12 21.92
C LEU A 153 23.18 -38.09 21.22
N PHE A 154 22.26 -38.55 20.36
CA PHE A 154 21.35 -37.66 19.64
C PHE A 154 20.36 -36.96 20.58
N ALA A 155 19.77 -37.68 21.53
CA ALA A 155 18.82 -37.10 22.48
C ALA A 155 19.48 -36.06 23.41
N ASN A 156 20.61 -36.42 24.04
CA ASN A 156 21.22 -35.61 25.09
C ASN A 156 22.21 -34.58 24.56
N ILE A 157 23.02 -34.92 23.55
CA ILE A 157 24.03 -33.98 23.02
C ILE A 157 23.45 -33.04 21.96
N LEU A 158 22.52 -33.51 21.12
CA LEU A 158 21.98 -32.67 20.05
C LEU A 158 20.68 -31.99 20.48
N LEU A 159 19.67 -32.77 20.89
CA LEU A 159 18.34 -32.22 21.14
C LEU A 159 18.29 -31.40 22.44
N LEU A 160 18.72 -31.94 23.59
CA LEU A 160 18.67 -31.18 24.86
C LEU A 160 19.56 -29.92 24.83
N ASN A 161 20.76 -29.99 24.26
CA ASN A 161 21.63 -28.81 24.14
C ASN A 161 21.03 -27.75 23.21
N LEU A 162 20.37 -28.15 22.12
CA LEU A 162 19.63 -27.21 21.27
C LEU A 162 18.47 -26.56 22.03
N LEU A 163 17.74 -27.32 22.85
CA LEU A 163 16.67 -26.78 23.69
C LEU A 163 17.22 -25.73 24.67
N ILE A 164 18.33 -26.05 25.35
CA ILE A 164 19.01 -25.13 26.27
C ILE A 164 19.47 -23.87 25.51
N ALA A 165 20.01 -24.00 24.30
CA ALA A 165 20.45 -22.87 23.49
C ALA A 165 19.28 -21.95 23.10
N ILE A 166 18.15 -22.51 22.64
CA ILE A 166 16.94 -21.74 22.29
C ILE A 166 16.35 -21.07 23.53
N PHE A 167 16.33 -21.78 24.66
CA PHE A 167 15.89 -21.25 25.94
C PHE A 167 16.78 -20.11 26.42
N ASN A 168 18.09 -20.21 26.27
CA ASN A 168 19.01 -19.14 26.63
C ASN A 168 18.85 -17.92 25.71
N PHE A 169 18.73 -18.13 24.38
CA PHE A 169 18.49 -17.05 23.42
C PHE A 169 17.17 -16.30 23.72
N THR A 170 16.08 -17.04 23.91
CA THR A 170 14.77 -16.44 24.23
C THR A 170 14.76 -15.80 25.62
N PHE A 171 15.50 -16.37 26.59
CA PHE A 171 15.70 -15.76 27.91
C PHE A 171 16.37 -14.39 27.77
N GLN A 172 17.49 -14.29 27.03
CA GLN A 172 18.21 -13.04 26.82
C GLN A 172 17.35 -11.98 26.12
N GLU A 173 16.71 -12.34 25.00
CA GLU A 173 15.85 -11.41 24.22
C GLU A 173 14.72 -10.81 25.07
N VAL A 174 14.10 -11.63 25.94
CA VAL A 174 13.00 -11.19 26.81
C VAL A 174 13.53 -10.43 28.03
N GLN A 175 14.67 -10.84 28.59
CA GLN A 175 15.29 -10.18 29.75
C GLN A 175 15.63 -8.72 29.45
N ASP A 176 16.15 -8.42 28.27
CA ASP A 176 16.54 -7.05 27.88
C ASP A 176 15.35 -6.07 27.78
N ASN A 177 14.16 -6.59 27.45
CA ASN A 177 12.93 -5.80 27.29
C ASN A 177 11.92 -5.98 28.44
N THR A 178 12.32 -6.68 29.49
CA THR A 178 11.46 -7.14 30.57
C THR A 178 10.67 -6.01 31.24
N ASP A 179 11.34 -4.90 31.55
CA ASP A 179 10.73 -3.80 32.29
C ASP A 179 9.58 -3.13 31.50
N ARG A 180 9.71 -3.06 30.17
CA ARG A 180 8.65 -2.52 29.30
C ARG A 180 7.45 -3.45 29.24
N ILE A 181 7.71 -4.74 29.06
CA ILE A 181 6.66 -5.77 28.97
C ILE A 181 5.89 -5.85 30.29
N TRP A 182 6.59 -5.85 31.43
CA TRP A 182 5.95 -5.85 32.75
C TRP A 182 5.09 -4.61 32.99
N LYS A 183 5.58 -3.42 32.62
CA LYS A 183 4.80 -2.16 32.75
C LYS A 183 3.52 -2.20 31.91
N PHE A 184 3.57 -2.73 30.69
CA PHE A 184 2.41 -2.86 29.82
C PHE A 184 1.38 -3.84 30.40
N GLN A 185 1.82 -5.03 30.80
CA GLN A 185 0.97 -6.05 31.43
C GLN A 185 0.35 -5.53 32.74
N ARG A 186 1.13 -4.81 33.56
CA ARG A 186 0.63 -4.22 34.80
C ARG A 186 -0.55 -3.28 34.57
N TYR A 187 -0.52 -2.47 33.51
CA TYR A 187 -1.64 -1.58 33.20
C TYR A 187 -2.93 -2.36 32.90
N GLU A 188 -2.85 -3.45 32.12
CA GLU A 188 -3.99 -4.31 31.82
C GLU A 188 -4.61 -4.90 33.09
N LEU A 189 -3.77 -5.42 34.00
CA LEU A 189 -4.24 -5.93 35.29
C LEU A 189 -4.88 -4.82 36.12
N ILE A 190 -4.26 -3.64 36.24
CA ILE A 190 -4.81 -2.53 37.03
C ILE A 190 -6.19 -2.12 36.50
N LYS A 191 -6.34 -2.00 35.18
CA LYS A 191 -7.62 -1.67 34.55
C LYS A 191 -8.69 -2.73 34.84
N GLU A 192 -8.33 -4.00 34.75
CA GLU A 192 -9.24 -5.10 35.07
C GLU A 192 -9.69 -5.06 36.54
N TYR A 193 -8.75 -4.98 37.50
CA TYR A 193 -9.06 -4.95 38.93
C TYR A 193 -9.83 -3.70 39.36
N HIS A 194 -9.54 -2.53 38.77
CA HIS A 194 -10.28 -1.30 39.04
C HIS A 194 -11.74 -1.37 38.56
N SER A 195 -12.02 -2.12 37.48
CA SER A 195 -13.37 -2.28 36.96
C SER A 195 -14.25 -3.27 37.74
N ARG A 196 -13.66 -4.08 38.64
CA ARG A 196 -14.38 -5.09 39.42
C ARG A 196 -15.07 -4.47 40.63
N PRO A 197 -16.21 -5.02 41.08
CA PRO A 197 -16.84 -4.57 42.32
C PRO A 197 -15.91 -4.76 43.54
N VAL A 198 -16.04 -3.88 44.53
CA VAL A 198 -15.19 -3.84 45.74
C VAL A 198 -15.35 -5.09 46.63
N ALA A 199 -16.49 -5.77 46.54
CA ALA A 199 -16.78 -6.93 47.36
C ALA A 199 -15.87 -8.13 47.00
N PRO A 200 -15.26 -8.81 48.00
CA PRO A 200 -14.45 -10.00 47.73
C PRO A 200 -15.31 -11.14 47.17
N PRO A 201 -14.73 -12.16 46.51
CA PRO A 201 -15.48 -13.19 45.79
C PRO A 201 -16.64 -13.86 46.55
N PRO A 202 -16.55 -14.17 47.86
CA PRO A 202 -17.70 -14.71 48.60
C PRO A 202 -18.93 -13.80 48.64
N PHE A 203 -18.73 -12.47 48.65
CA PHE A 203 -19.80 -11.47 48.74
C PHE A 203 -20.10 -10.79 47.39
N ILE A 204 -19.44 -11.19 46.30
CA ILE A 204 -19.62 -10.58 44.97
C ILE A 204 -21.03 -10.78 44.42
N LEU A 205 -21.70 -11.87 44.81
CA LEU A 205 -23.08 -12.16 44.41
C LEU A 205 -24.05 -11.06 44.87
N LEU A 206 -23.85 -10.54 46.08
CA LEU A 206 -24.65 -9.43 46.61
C LEU A 206 -24.43 -8.15 45.79
N SER A 207 -23.18 -7.89 45.40
CA SER A 207 -22.85 -6.73 44.55
C SER A 207 -23.45 -6.86 43.15
N HIS A 208 -23.43 -8.05 42.55
CA HIS A 208 -24.06 -8.27 41.25
C HIS A 208 -25.60 -8.19 41.34
N LEU A 209 -26.19 -8.69 42.42
CA LEU A 209 -27.63 -8.52 42.68
C LEU A 209 -28.01 -7.04 42.81
N TYR A 210 -27.21 -6.24 43.51
CA TYR A 210 -27.40 -4.79 43.61
C TYR A 210 -27.26 -4.09 42.24
N LEU A 211 -26.25 -4.44 41.44
CA LEU A 211 -26.08 -3.89 40.09
C LEU A 211 -27.23 -4.28 39.16
N LEU A 212 -27.71 -5.53 39.26
CA LEU A 212 -28.87 -6.01 38.50
C LEU A 212 -30.15 -5.29 38.92
N LEU A 213 -30.36 -5.08 40.23
CA LEU A 213 -31.46 -4.27 40.75
C LEU A 213 -31.39 -2.83 40.24
N ARG A 214 -30.19 -2.21 40.25
CA ARG A 214 -29.97 -0.86 39.73
C ARG A 214 -30.29 -0.74 38.25
N LEU A 215 -29.94 -1.76 37.46
CA LEU A 215 -30.26 -1.86 36.04
C LEU A 215 -31.78 -1.99 35.81
N VAL A 216 -32.46 -2.85 36.57
CA VAL A 216 -33.93 -3.00 36.53
C VAL A 216 -34.62 -1.69 36.91
N LEU A 217 -34.09 -0.97 37.91
CA LEU A 217 -34.57 0.34 38.36
C LEU A 217 -34.13 1.50 37.45
N ARG A 218 -33.49 1.22 36.29
CA ARG A 218 -32.98 2.19 35.29
C ARG A 218 -32.17 3.35 35.89
N ARG A 219 -31.47 3.13 36.99
CA ARG A 219 -30.58 4.14 37.56
C ARG A 219 -29.24 4.10 36.80
N PRO A 220 -28.76 5.22 36.26
CA PRO A 220 -27.48 5.25 35.53
C PRO A 220 -26.35 4.80 36.46
N ALA A 221 -25.37 4.08 35.91
CA ALA A 221 -24.14 3.75 36.63
C ALA A 221 -23.36 5.04 36.92
N PRO A 222 -22.62 5.12 38.05
CA PRO A 222 -21.75 6.26 38.28
C PRO A 222 -20.62 6.20 37.25
N ALA A 223 -20.42 7.27 36.49
CA ALA A 223 -19.33 7.36 35.53
C ALA A 223 -17.99 7.27 36.29
N SER A 224 -17.14 6.33 35.91
CA SER A 224 -15.79 6.19 36.50
C SER A 224 -14.89 7.29 35.95
N THR A 225 -14.60 8.31 36.77
CA THR A 225 -13.73 9.45 36.42
C THR A 225 -12.23 9.13 36.39
N ALA A 226 -11.82 7.96 36.90
CA ALA A 226 -10.40 7.64 37.10
C ALA A 226 -9.58 7.40 35.81
N PHE A 227 -10.20 6.84 34.76
CA PHE A 227 -9.53 6.55 33.48
C PHE A 227 -9.97 7.46 32.34
N LYS A 228 -11.17 8.03 32.44
CA LYS A 228 -11.73 8.92 31.46
C LYS A 228 -12.33 10.10 32.21
N GLN A 229 -11.69 11.25 32.04
CA GLN A 229 -12.17 12.52 32.54
C GLN A 229 -12.55 13.37 31.34
N GLU A 230 -13.75 13.94 31.38
CA GLU A 230 -14.18 14.95 30.41
C GLU A 230 -13.79 16.30 30.99
N LEU A 231 -12.97 17.06 30.26
CA LEU A 231 -12.50 18.38 30.67
C LEU A 231 -13.48 19.46 30.19
N SER A 232 -13.46 20.61 30.86
CA SER A 232 -14.14 21.80 30.36
C SER A 232 -13.43 22.33 29.12
N GLN A 233 -14.17 22.96 28.19
CA GLN A 233 -13.60 23.53 26.96
C GLN A 233 -12.44 24.50 27.23
N LEU A 234 -12.55 25.32 28.29
CA LEU A 234 -11.50 26.28 28.68
C LEU A 234 -10.22 25.57 29.16
N GLU A 235 -10.36 24.52 29.96
CA GLU A 235 -9.22 23.74 30.48
C GLU A 235 -8.53 22.96 29.36
N GLU A 236 -9.30 22.45 28.39
CA GLU A 236 -8.78 21.76 27.21
C GLU A 236 -7.97 22.70 26.31
N GLU A 237 -8.46 23.91 26.04
CA GLU A 237 -7.72 24.93 25.28
C GLU A 237 -6.41 25.34 25.97
N GLU A 238 -6.44 25.57 27.30
CA GLU A 238 -5.25 25.89 28.07
C GLU A 238 -4.24 24.74 28.03
N LEU A 239 -4.68 23.50 28.25
CA LEU A 239 -3.82 22.31 28.24
C LEU A 239 -3.19 22.05 26.88
N LEU A 240 -3.95 22.18 25.78
CA LEU A 240 -3.46 22.02 24.42
C LEU A 240 -2.46 23.13 24.05
N SER A 241 -2.71 24.37 24.48
CA SER A 241 -1.77 25.47 24.26
C SER A 241 -0.45 25.25 25.00
N TRP A 242 -0.51 24.73 26.23
CA TRP A 242 0.67 24.35 27.01
C TRP A 242 1.42 23.17 26.39
N GLU A 243 0.71 22.13 25.94
CA GLU A 243 1.31 20.99 25.24
C GLU A 243 2.01 21.43 23.96
N ALA A 244 1.39 22.31 23.16
CA ALA A 244 1.98 22.86 21.95
C ALA A 244 3.29 23.61 22.23
N LEU A 245 3.29 24.48 23.25
CA LEU A 245 4.49 25.21 23.67
C LEU A 245 5.60 24.27 24.15
N MET A 246 5.25 23.25 24.94
CA MET A 246 6.23 22.27 25.42
C MET A 246 6.78 21.38 24.31
N LYS A 247 5.93 21.02 23.33
CA LYS A 247 6.33 20.31 22.13
C LYS A 247 7.33 21.14 21.31
N ASP A 248 7.06 22.41 21.09
CA ASP A 248 7.98 23.29 20.34
C ASP A 248 9.31 23.45 21.07
N ARG A 249 9.28 23.62 22.40
CA ARG A 249 10.49 23.65 23.24
C ARG A 249 11.29 22.35 23.14
N TYR A 250 10.61 21.21 23.18
CA TYR A 250 11.23 19.89 23.05
C TYR A 250 11.85 19.69 21.67
N LEU A 251 11.13 20.04 20.59
CA LEU A 251 11.63 19.93 19.22
C LEU A 251 12.86 20.82 18.98
N MET A 252 12.86 22.03 19.54
CA MET A 252 14.04 22.91 19.49
C MET A 252 15.23 22.31 20.24
N SER A 253 15.00 21.71 21.42
CA SER A 253 16.05 21.01 22.17
C SER A 253 16.60 19.81 21.41
N LEU A 254 15.74 19.03 20.75
CA LEU A 254 16.13 17.88 19.93
C LEU A 254 16.99 18.33 18.74
N LYS A 255 16.55 19.39 18.04
CA LYS A 255 17.31 19.99 16.93
C LYS A 255 18.67 20.50 17.39
N GLN A 256 18.74 21.13 18.57
CA GLN A 256 19.99 21.61 19.15
C GLN A 256 20.94 20.45 19.49
N GLN A 257 20.45 19.38 20.15
CA GLN A 257 21.26 18.19 20.44
C GLN A 257 21.76 17.51 19.15
N GLN A 258 20.89 17.42 18.15
CA GLN A 258 21.24 16.87 16.85
C GLN A 258 22.29 17.73 16.13
N MET A 259 22.17 19.06 16.16
CA MET A 259 23.20 19.98 15.63
C MET A 259 24.52 19.94 16.42
N GLN A 260 24.47 19.58 17.71
CA GLN A 260 25.65 19.40 18.55
C GLN A 260 26.35 18.04 18.30
N SER A 261 25.67 17.07 17.67
CA SER A 261 26.25 15.78 17.32
C SER A 261 27.47 15.96 16.41
N THR A 262 28.55 15.25 16.72
CA THR A 262 29.78 15.28 15.93
C THR A 262 29.54 14.81 14.49
N GLU A 263 28.70 13.79 14.29
CA GLU A 263 28.33 13.28 12.97
C GLU A 263 27.63 14.33 12.10
N GLN A 264 26.70 15.07 12.70
CA GLN A 264 25.97 16.13 11.99
C GLN A 264 26.85 17.35 11.70
N ARG A 265 27.80 17.66 12.59
CA ARG A 265 28.78 18.73 12.36
C ARG A 265 29.74 18.36 11.23
N ILE A 266 30.20 17.11 11.17
CA ILE A 266 31.08 16.64 10.09
C ILE A 266 30.36 16.73 8.74
N THR A 267 29.11 16.26 8.66
CA THR A 267 28.31 16.32 7.43
C THR A 267 28.04 17.77 6.99
N ASP A 268 27.69 18.67 7.92
CA ASP A 268 27.50 20.10 7.61
C ASP A 268 28.80 20.77 7.14
N THR A 269 29.94 20.46 7.78
CA THR A 269 31.25 20.97 7.32
C THR A 269 31.61 20.42 5.94
N ALA A 270 31.33 19.14 5.67
CA ALA A 270 31.57 18.54 4.36
C ALA A 270 30.73 19.21 3.27
N LEU A 271 29.44 19.42 3.52
CA LEU A 271 28.54 20.12 2.58
C LEU A 271 28.99 21.57 2.33
N LYS A 272 29.40 22.28 3.37
CA LYS A 272 29.94 23.65 3.24
C LYS A 272 31.22 23.66 2.40
N VAL A 273 32.15 22.75 2.66
CA VAL A 273 33.39 22.64 1.87
C VAL A 273 33.09 22.30 0.42
N SER A 274 32.15 21.38 0.14
CA SER A 274 31.70 21.10 -1.22
C SER A 274 31.13 22.33 -1.91
N SER A 275 30.26 23.09 -1.24
CA SER A 275 29.69 24.32 -1.80
C SER A 275 30.75 25.42 -2.04
N LEU A 276 31.79 25.49 -1.21
CA LEU A 276 32.90 26.42 -1.41
C LEU A 276 33.77 25.99 -2.61
N CYS A 277 34.00 24.69 -2.77
CA CYS A 277 34.71 24.11 -3.91
C CYS A 277 33.99 24.45 -5.23
N GLU A 278 32.67 24.23 -5.29
CA GLU A 278 31.85 24.57 -6.47
C GLU A 278 31.89 26.06 -6.81
N ARG A 279 31.90 26.93 -5.79
CA ARG A 279 32.01 28.38 -6.00
C ARG A 279 33.38 28.79 -6.52
N GLN A 280 34.45 28.18 -5.99
CA GLN A 280 35.80 28.43 -6.45
C GLN A 280 35.99 27.99 -7.91
N ASP A 281 35.48 26.81 -8.29
CA ASP A 281 35.51 26.32 -9.67
C ASP A 281 34.77 27.29 -10.61
N GLN A 282 33.62 27.84 -10.21
CA GLN A 282 32.88 28.83 -10.99
C GLN A 282 33.62 30.17 -11.12
N GLU A 283 34.30 30.63 -10.07
CA GLU A 283 35.10 31.85 -10.10
C GLU A 283 36.36 31.71 -10.98
N GLU A 284 37.02 30.55 -10.94
CA GLU A 284 38.15 30.22 -11.82
C GLU A 284 37.71 30.17 -13.30
N ASP A 285 36.57 29.54 -13.59
CA ASP A 285 35.98 29.52 -14.94
C ASP A 285 35.59 30.94 -15.42
N GLY A 286 35.03 31.76 -14.54
CA GLY A 286 34.65 33.14 -14.83
C GLY A 286 35.83 34.07 -15.08
N SER A 287 36.91 33.93 -14.31
CA SER A 287 38.14 34.72 -14.40
C SER A 287 39.02 34.31 -15.58
N SER A 288 39.10 33.01 -15.88
CA SER A 288 39.93 32.49 -16.98
C SER A 288 39.31 32.78 -18.36
N ARG A 289 37.98 32.77 -18.48
CA ARG A 289 37.25 33.03 -19.75
C ARG A 289 37.63 34.33 -20.49
N PRO A 290 37.68 35.52 -19.86
CA PRO A 290 38.07 36.75 -20.57
C PRO A 290 39.54 36.77 -20.97
N VAL A 291 40.43 36.15 -20.19
CA VAL A 291 41.86 36.03 -20.51
C VAL A 291 42.06 35.11 -21.72
N VAL A 292 41.41 33.95 -21.74
CA VAL A 292 41.43 33.01 -22.88
C VAL A 292 40.85 33.67 -24.14
N ARG A 293 39.73 34.40 -24.03
CA ARG A 293 39.17 35.15 -25.18
C ARG A 293 40.13 36.22 -25.72
N ARG A 294 40.85 36.93 -24.84
CA ARG A 294 41.88 37.90 -25.27
C ARG A 294 43.08 37.22 -25.92
N LEU A 295 43.48 36.05 -25.43
CA LEU A 295 44.58 35.27 -26.00
C LEU A 295 44.26 34.80 -27.43
N VAL A 296 43.06 34.24 -27.64
CA VAL A 296 42.59 33.82 -28.96
C VAL A 296 42.52 35.01 -29.94
N ARG A 297 42.06 36.17 -29.46
CA ARG A 297 42.01 37.40 -30.28
C ARG A 297 43.40 37.91 -30.66
N LEU A 298 44.37 37.83 -29.74
CA LEU A 298 45.77 38.19 -30.00
C LEU A 298 46.42 37.21 -30.97
N GLU A 299 46.17 35.91 -30.82
CA GLU A 299 46.68 34.86 -31.73
C GLU A 299 46.18 35.09 -33.16
N GLU A 300 44.90 35.42 -33.32
CA GLU A 300 44.32 35.71 -34.63
C GLU A 300 44.87 37.00 -35.26
N GLN A 301 45.11 38.05 -34.46
CA GLN A 301 45.79 39.27 -34.91
C GLN A 301 47.24 39.02 -35.34
N VAL A 302 47.99 38.21 -34.58
CA VAL A 302 49.36 37.82 -34.93
C VAL A 302 49.36 37.02 -36.23
N LEU A 303 48.44 36.07 -36.40
CA LEU A 303 48.32 35.27 -37.61
C LEU A 303 48.00 36.13 -38.84
N GLN A 304 47.09 37.10 -38.70
CA GLN A 304 46.77 38.07 -39.77
C GLN A 304 47.97 38.95 -40.11
N SER A 305 48.70 39.45 -39.11
CA SER A 305 49.90 40.26 -39.32
C SER A 305 51.03 39.45 -39.99
N ALA A 306 51.19 38.18 -39.63
CA ALA A 306 52.16 37.28 -40.25
C ALA A 306 51.80 37.01 -41.72
N ARG A 307 50.52 36.81 -42.04
CA ARG A 307 50.06 36.69 -43.43
C ARG A 307 50.28 37.97 -44.24
N ALA A 308 50.03 39.14 -43.65
CA ALA A 308 50.29 40.42 -44.30
C ALA A 308 51.79 40.66 -44.54
N LEU A 309 52.65 40.31 -43.56
CA LEU A 309 54.10 40.39 -43.71
C LEU A 309 54.64 39.40 -44.74
N GLN A 310 54.10 38.18 -44.77
CA GLN A 310 54.41 37.19 -45.82
C GLN A 310 54.10 37.76 -47.20
N TRP A 311 52.91 38.36 -47.36
CA TRP A 311 52.51 39.02 -48.60
C TRP A 311 53.46 40.18 -48.97
N ILE A 312 53.85 41.03 -48.02
CA ILE A 312 54.81 42.12 -48.26
C ILE A 312 56.17 41.57 -48.68
N MET A 313 56.66 40.52 -48.00
CA MET A 313 57.95 39.90 -48.29
C MET A 313 57.98 39.24 -49.68
N ASP A 314 56.87 38.61 -50.08
CA ASP A 314 56.71 38.05 -51.42
C ASP A 314 56.71 39.14 -52.51
N ASN A 315 56.21 40.35 -52.20
CA ASN A 315 56.24 41.51 -53.10
C ASN A 315 57.60 42.26 -53.12
N LEU A 316 58.38 42.18 -52.04
CA LEU A 316 59.70 42.83 -51.94
C LEU A 316 60.85 41.96 -52.46
N ARG A 317 60.59 40.70 -52.85
CA ARG A 317 61.56 39.89 -53.58
C ARG A 317 61.76 40.52 -54.98
N PRO A 318 62.93 41.07 -55.30
CA PRO A 318 63.06 41.99 -56.43
C PRO A 318 63.06 41.21 -57.75
N SER A 319 61.97 41.35 -58.52
CA SER A 319 61.94 41.67 -59.96
C SER A 319 60.59 41.28 -60.56
N GLY A 320 59.73 42.27 -60.80
CA GLY A 320 58.58 42.13 -61.71
C GLY A 320 57.22 42.27 -61.03
N PHE A 321 56.78 43.52 -60.86
CA PHE A 321 55.40 43.89 -60.57
C PHE A 321 54.41 43.18 -61.51
N ARG A 322 53.48 42.41 -60.96
CA ARG A 322 52.25 41.94 -61.64
C ARG A 322 51.08 42.09 -60.66
N PRO A 323 49.97 42.77 -61.02
CA PRO A 323 48.84 43.00 -60.12
C PRO A 323 47.86 41.81 -60.11
N SER A 324 47.09 41.69 -59.03
CA SER A 324 46.08 40.66 -58.68
C SER A 324 46.69 39.43 -57.97
N ASP A 325 46.42 39.13 -56.69
CA ASP A 325 45.20 39.29 -55.90
C ASP A 325 45.51 39.77 -54.46
N ALA A 326 44.78 40.77 -53.97
CA ALA A 326 44.79 41.15 -52.57
C ALA A 326 43.82 40.24 -51.79
N PRO A 327 44.19 39.71 -50.61
CA PRO A 327 43.22 39.03 -49.75
C PRO A 327 42.18 40.05 -49.29
N SER A 328 40.90 39.74 -49.51
CA SER A 328 39.76 40.55 -49.07
C SER A 328 39.74 40.66 -47.55
N LEU A 329 39.98 41.86 -47.03
CA LEU A 329 39.66 42.24 -45.67
C LEU A 329 38.14 42.38 -45.57
N ASN A 330 37.45 41.30 -45.18
CA ASN A 330 36.07 41.41 -44.72
C ASN A 330 36.07 42.18 -43.39
N LEU A 331 35.90 43.49 -43.46
CA LEU A 331 35.31 44.27 -42.39
C LEU A 331 33.79 44.19 -42.55
N MET A 332 33.11 43.60 -41.57
CA MET A 332 31.71 43.85 -41.18
C MET A 332 31.46 43.09 -39.85
N PRO A 333 30.49 43.49 -39.02
CA PRO A 333 30.35 44.79 -38.37
C PRO A 333 30.35 44.63 -36.83
N GLU A 334 30.53 45.72 -36.10
CA GLU A 334 30.06 45.81 -34.71
C GLU A 334 28.53 45.77 -34.73
N ASP A 335 27.94 44.72 -34.15
CA ASP A 335 26.55 44.77 -33.68
C ASP A 335 26.54 44.59 -32.17
N SER A 336 26.40 45.73 -31.50
CA SER A 336 25.83 45.88 -30.18
C SER A 336 24.33 45.64 -30.24
N VAL A 337 23.82 44.57 -29.61
CA VAL A 337 22.42 44.53 -29.14
C VAL A 337 22.35 43.67 -27.87
N ASP A 338 22.55 44.29 -26.72
CA ASP A 338 21.90 43.83 -25.48
C ASP A 338 20.68 44.72 -25.26
N GLY A 339 19.50 44.13 -25.48
CA GLY A 339 18.22 44.80 -25.39
C GLY A 339 17.10 43.79 -25.47
N VAL A 340 17.03 42.85 -24.52
CA VAL A 340 15.81 42.07 -24.31
C VAL A 340 15.00 42.76 -23.22
N SER A 341 13.91 43.35 -23.69
CA SER A 341 12.80 43.85 -22.91
C SER A 341 12.20 42.75 -22.03
N ASN A 342 11.98 43.06 -20.76
CA ASN A 342 11.04 42.35 -19.90
C ASN A 342 9.61 42.51 -20.44
N THR A 343 9.15 41.56 -21.25
CA THR A 343 7.73 41.28 -21.38
C THR A 343 7.39 40.18 -20.38
N ALA A 344 6.51 40.51 -19.44
CA ALA A 344 5.92 39.53 -18.53
C ALA A 344 5.04 38.58 -19.34
N ASP A 345 5.65 37.49 -19.81
CA ASP A 345 4.92 36.40 -20.47
C ASP A 345 4.00 35.74 -19.43
N ARG A 346 2.70 35.73 -19.74
CA ARG A 346 1.82 34.68 -19.26
C ARG A 346 2.40 33.39 -19.83
N GLU A 347 3.01 32.54 -19.00
CA GLU A 347 3.38 31.19 -19.40
C GLU A 347 2.14 30.49 -19.96
N GLU A 348 2.03 30.38 -21.29
CA GLU A 348 1.00 29.58 -21.95
C GLU A 348 1.36 28.11 -21.72
N VAL A 349 0.78 27.52 -20.68
CA VAL A 349 1.02 26.12 -20.30
C VAL A 349 0.32 25.20 -21.32
N PHE A 350 1.05 24.75 -22.34
CA PHE A 350 0.58 23.72 -23.26
C PHE A 350 0.35 22.39 -22.54
N HIS A 351 -0.51 21.53 -23.11
CA HIS A 351 -0.71 20.18 -22.56
C HIS A 351 0.59 19.37 -22.63
N VAL A 352 0.99 18.79 -21.51
CA VAL A 352 2.21 18.00 -21.37
C VAL A 352 1.86 16.52 -21.27
N MET A 353 0.80 16.16 -20.53
CA MET A 353 0.40 14.76 -20.32
C MET A 353 -0.09 14.13 -21.62
N ALA A 354 -0.85 14.87 -22.41
CA ALA A 354 -1.30 14.41 -23.73
C ALA A 354 -0.15 14.26 -24.75
N ARG A 355 1.09 14.67 -24.45
CA ARG A 355 2.27 14.47 -25.31
C ARG A 355 3.23 13.40 -24.80
N GLU A 356 2.87 12.65 -23.75
CA GLU A 356 3.68 11.56 -23.24
C GLU A 356 3.98 10.51 -24.32
N LEU A 357 5.26 10.15 -24.50
CA LEU A 357 5.73 9.38 -25.65
C LEU A 357 5.02 8.03 -25.81
N GLN A 358 4.62 7.38 -24.72
CA GLN A 358 3.93 6.09 -24.76
C GLN A 358 2.43 6.27 -24.48
N TYR A 359 1.57 5.76 -25.35
CA TYR A 359 0.12 5.87 -25.14
C TYR A 359 -0.35 4.86 -24.05
N PRO A 360 -1.07 5.31 -23.01
CA PRO A 360 -1.35 4.50 -21.82
C PRO A 360 -1.96 3.14 -22.12
N GLY A 361 -1.36 2.08 -21.55
CA GLY A 361 -1.83 0.69 -21.68
C GLY A 361 -1.92 0.20 -23.13
N SER A 362 -1.03 0.68 -23.98
CA SER A 362 -0.81 0.20 -25.35
C SER A 362 0.70 0.20 -25.67
N ARG A 363 1.11 -0.49 -26.73
CA ARG A 363 2.49 -0.44 -27.25
C ARG A 363 2.70 0.68 -28.27
N VAL A 364 1.70 1.54 -28.49
CA VAL A 364 1.75 2.61 -29.48
C VAL A 364 2.51 3.80 -28.91
N THR A 365 3.48 4.30 -29.67
CA THR A 365 4.21 5.53 -29.35
C THR A 365 3.60 6.71 -30.10
N ARG A 366 3.56 7.86 -29.43
CA ARG A 366 3.17 9.14 -30.01
C ARG A 366 4.33 9.71 -30.83
N PHE A 367 3.98 10.49 -31.84
CA PHE A 367 4.96 11.29 -32.57
C PHE A 367 5.42 12.46 -31.68
N PRO A 368 6.73 12.75 -31.56
CA PRO A 368 7.22 13.82 -30.70
C PRO A 368 6.82 15.19 -31.26
N VAL A 369 6.06 15.96 -30.47
CA VAL A 369 5.61 17.32 -30.81
C VAL A 369 6.35 18.33 -29.92
N PRO A 370 7.31 19.09 -30.47
CA PRO A 370 7.97 20.21 -29.77
C PRO A 370 6.95 21.26 -29.31
N GLU A 371 7.29 22.02 -28.26
CA GLU A 371 6.38 23.00 -27.64
C GLU A 371 5.96 24.09 -28.62
N GLU A 372 6.88 24.56 -29.47
CA GLU A 372 6.62 25.61 -30.46
C GLU A 372 5.63 25.17 -31.55
N LYS A 373 5.35 23.87 -31.62
CA LYS A 373 4.55 23.23 -32.68
C LYS A 373 3.26 22.59 -32.17
N VAL A 374 2.93 22.82 -30.90
CA VAL A 374 1.67 22.38 -30.29
C VAL A 374 0.45 23.11 -30.88
N PRO A 375 0.44 24.45 -31.03
CA PRO A 375 -0.72 25.18 -31.55
C PRO A 375 -1.02 24.83 -33.00
N TRP A 376 -2.30 24.68 -33.36
CA TRP A 376 -2.71 24.30 -34.72
C TRP A 376 -2.37 25.35 -35.77
N GLU A 377 -2.20 26.60 -35.34
CA GLU A 377 -1.87 27.79 -36.13
C GLU A 377 -0.47 27.70 -36.74
N VAL A 378 0.46 27.02 -36.05
CA VAL A 378 1.84 26.80 -36.53
C VAL A 378 1.86 25.67 -37.55
N SER A 379 2.46 25.90 -38.72
CA SER A 379 2.57 24.88 -39.76
C SER A 379 3.62 23.81 -39.37
N PHE A 380 3.23 22.54 -39.49
CA PHE A 380 4.11 21.39 -39.23
C PHE A 380 4.37 20.66 -40.56
N SER A 381 5.61 20.67 -41.07
CA SER A 381 5.95 20.07 -42.37
C SER A 381 5.61 18.57 -42.41
N SER A 382 4.94 18.17 -43.50
CA SER A 382 4.09 16.98 -43.62
C SER A 382 4.77 15.72 -44.18
N SER A 383 6.11 15.67 -44.23
CA SER A 383 6.86 14.55 -44.83
C SER A 383 7.09 13.33 -43.92
N THR A 384 6.34 13.19 -42.82
CA THR A 384 6.32 11.95 -42.01
C THR A 384 4.90 11.61 -41.58
N THR A 385 4.03 11.40 -42.57
CA THR A 385 2.64 10.97 -42.35
C THR A 385 2.55 9.43 -42.41
N ARG A 386 3.15 8.76 -41.42
CA ARG A 386 2.68 7.45 -40.94
C ARG A 386 2.29 7.63 -39.47
N ARG A 387 1.21 8.39 -39.24
CA ARG A 387 0.66 8.57 -37.90
C ARG A 387 -0.07 7.28 -37.51
N THR A 388 0.40 6.65 -36.45
CA THR A 388 -0.11 5.40 -35.87
C THR A 388 -1.61 5.52 -35.57
N THR A 389 -2.44 4.80 -36.32
CA THR A 389 -3.85 4.60 -36.00
C THR A 389 -3.97 3.43 -35.01
N PRO A 390 -4.57 3.61 -33.81
CA PRO A 390 -4.90 2.47 -32.98
C PRO A 390 -6.05 1.69 -33.65
N VAL A 391 -5.79 0.44 -34.01
CA VAL A 391 -6.79 -0.56 -34.42
C VAL A 391 -7.81 -0.73 -33.27
N PRO A 392 -9.12 -0.88 -33.53
CA PRO A 392 -10.09 -1.12 -32.48
C PRO A 392 -9.74 -2.43 -31.76
N LEU A 393 -9.54 -2.39 -30.44
CA LEU A 393 -9.50 -3.59 -29.61
C LEU A 393 -10.87 -4.26 -29.67
N GLN A 394 -10.99 -5.32 -30.47
CA GLN A 394 -12.10 -6.25 -30.39
C GLN A 394 -12.07 -6.95 -29.02
N GLY A 395 -13.00 -6.53 -28.15
CA GLY A 395 -13.73 -7.33 -27.18
C GLY A 395 -12.94 -8.28 -26.27
N ALA A 396 -12.59 -7.81 -25.08
CA ALA A 396 -12.70 -8.65 -23.89
C ALA A 396 -14.19 -8.71 -23.50
N ALA A 397 -14.89 -9.72 -24.04
CA ALA A 397 -16.24 -10.04 -23.62
C ALA A 397 -16.22 -10.57 -22.18
N HIS A 398 -16.72 -9.78 -21.23
CA HIS A 398 -17.28 -10.35 -20.01
C HIS A 398 -18.63 -10.98 -20.37
N ARG A 399 -18.65 -12.32 -20.30
CA ARG A 399 -19.83 -13.18 -20.44
C ARG A 399 -20.95 -12.78 -19.49
N GLY A 400 -22.08 -12.41 -20.07
CA GLY A 400 -23.41 -12.78 -19.62
C GLY A 400 -24.20 -13.26 -20.84
N MET A 401 -24.60 -14.53 -20.81
CA MET A 401 -25.58 -15.20 -21.69
C MET A 401 -25.10 -15.86 -23.01
N SER A 402 -25.22 -17.20 -22.98
CA SER A 402 -25.54 -18.19 -24.03
C SER A 402 -24.60 -18.44 -25.23
N SER A 403 -23.89 -19.58 -25.14
CA SER A 403 -23.53 -20.53 -26.23
C SER A 403 -24.79 -21.06 -26.96
N PRO A 404 -24.74 -21.75 -28.14
CA PRO A 404 -23.71 -22.66 -28.71
C PRO A 404 -23.35 -22.30 -30.18
N ALA A 405 -22.53 -22.96 -31.02
CA ALA A 405 -21.48 -23.98 -31.02
C ALA A 405 -20.89 -24.02 -32.46
N LEU A 406 -19.87 -24.87 -32.69
CA LEU A 406 -19.47 -25.52 -33.96
C LEU A 406 -18.52 -24.81 -34.97
N HIS A 407 -17.27 -25.30 -34.91
CA HIS A 407 -16.51 -25.99 -35.97
C HIS A 407 -15.88 -25.23 -37.15
N LEU A 408 -14.54 -25.27 -37.12
CA LEU A 408 -13.59 -25.74 -38.13
C LEU A 408 -13.48 -25.07 -39.53
N SER A 409 -12.22 -24.71 -39.80
CA SER A 409 -11.41 -25.07 -40.98
C SER A 409 -11.28 -24.12 -42.18
N HIS A 410 -10.01 -23.76 -42.40
CA HIS A 410 -9.22 -23.71 -43.64
C HIS A 410 -9.67 -22.94 -44.90
N HIS A 411 -8.70 -22.13 -45.34
CA HIS A 411 -8.23 -21.86 -46.71
C HIS A 411 -8.94 -20.84 -47.62
N ARG A 412 -8.10 -19.84 -47.97
CA ARG A 412 -7.82 -19.25 -49.31
C ARG A 412 -8.94 -18.53 -50.05
N GLY A 413 -8.62 -17.31 -50.50
CA GLY A 413 -9.15 -16.76 -51.75
C GLY A 413 -9.35 -15.26 -51.74
N LEU A 414 -8.79 -14.60 -52.75
CA LEU A 414 -8.79 -13.17 -52.99
C LEU A 414 -10.19 -12.58 -53.34
N GLN A 415 -10.29 -11.27 -53.08
CA GLN A 415 -10.97 -10.20 -53.87
C GLN A 415 -12.51 -9.98 -53.84
N THR A 416 -12.82 -8.74 -53.46
CA THR A 416 -13.82 -7.77 -54.01
C THR A 416 -15.32 -8.03 -53.83
N GLY A 417 -16.04 -7.00 -53.36
CA GLY A 417 -17.50 -6.88 -53.47
C GLY A 417 -18.08 -5.69 -52.69
N VAL A 418 -18.80 -4.82 -53.38
CA VAL A 418 -19.32 -3.49 -52.99
C VAL A 418 -20.82 -3.56 -52.65
N CYS A 419 -21.25 -2.90 -51.55
CA CYS A 419 -22.55 -2.22 -51.21
C CYS A 419 -23.93 -2.87 -51.55
N PRO A 420 -25.12 -2.34 -51.12
CA PRO A 420 -25.43 -1.10 -50.39
C PRO A 420 -26.46 -1.20 -49.22
N LEU A 421 -26.55 -0.11 -48.46
CA LEU A 421 -27.60 0.24 -47.50
C LEU A 421 -28.72 1.07 -48.17
N SER A 422 -29.96 0.83 -47.77
CA SER A 422 -31.16 1.60 -48.12
C SER A 422 -31.63 2.47 -46.95
N CYS A 423 -31.94 3.74 -47.23
CA CYS A 423 -32.63 4.67 -46.33
C CYS A 423 -34.15 4.43 -46.30
N PRO A 424 -34.87 5.00 -45.32
CA PRO A 424 -35.91 5.97 -45.68
C PRO A 424 -35.94 7.25 -44.80
N THR A 425 -36.70 8.23 -45.33
CA THR A 425 -36.76 9.69 -45.09
C THR A 425 -37.92 10.14 -44.14
N PRO A 426 -38.08 11.47 -43.84
CA PRO A 426 -38.53 12.04 -42.55
C PRO A 426 -39.93 12.73 -42.57
N VAL A 427 -40.36 13.39 -41.46
CA VAL A 427 -41.30 14.55 -41.37
C VAL A 427 -41.34 15.14 -39.91
N PRO A 428 -41.73 16.44 -39.67
CA PRO A 428 -40.99 17.38 -38.78
C PRO A 428 -41.86 18.07 -37.64
N PRO A 429 -41.67 19.35 -37.18
CA PRO A 429 -41.45 19.69 -35.75
C PRO A 429 -42.47 20.64 -35.07
N GLN A 430 -42.46 20.74 -33.73
CA GLN A 430 -43.01 21.82 -32.87
C GLN A 430 -42.22 21.77 -31.54
N GLY A 431 -41.79 22.80 -30.81
CA GLY A 431 -41.87 24.25 -30.82
C GLY A 431 -41.45 24.74 -29.40
N ALA A 432 -40.86 25.93 -29.30
CA ALA A 432 -40.59 26.75 -28.10
C ALA A 432 -39.28 26.57 -27.27
N GLU A 433 -38.39 27.55 -27.49
CA GLU A 433 -37.67 28.41 -26.53
C GLU A 433 -36.74 27.81 -25.45
N HIS A 434 -35.42 27.93 -25.66
CA HIS A 434 -34.42 27.95 -24.59
C HIS A 434 -33.37 29.07 -24.78
N ARG A 435 -33.09 29.73 -23.66
CA ARG A 435 -32.21 30.87 -23.42
C ARG A 435 -30.86 30.38 -22.86
N GLY A 436 -29.74 30.89 -23.40
CA GLY A 436 -28.38 30.91 -22.79
C GLY A 436 -27.49 29.67 -23.06
N MET A 437 -26.68 29.60 -24.12
CA MET A 437 -25.36 30.22 -24.37
C MET A 437 -24.17 29.49 -23.67
N SER A 438 -23.48 28.64 -24.45
CA SER A 438 -22.18 28.01 -24.12
C SER A 438 -21.07 29.07 -24.05
N SER A 439 -20.20 28.98 -23.03
CA SER A 439 -19.02 29.84 -22.93
C SER A 439 -17.85 29.24 -23.72
N LEU A 440 -17.46 29.96 -24.78
CA LEU A 440 -16.38 29.75 -25.75
C LEU A 440 -16.86 29.26 -27.13
N LEU A 441 -17.04 30.26 -28.00
CA LEU A 441 -17.23 30.35 -29.47
C LEU A 441 -18.10 29.30 -30.23
N PRO A 442 -18.99 29.76 -31.14
CA PRO A 442 -19.97 28.91 -31.81
C PRO A 442 -19.38 28.09 -32.96
N TYR A 443 -19.65 26.78 -32.97
CA TYR A 443 -19.51 25.97 -34.18
C TYR A 443 -20.62 26.36 -35.16
N THR A 444 -20.24 26.99 -36.28
CA THR A 444 -21.16 27.35 -37.36
C THR A 444 -21.34 26.18 -38.33
N CYS A 445 -22.59 25.75 -38.55
CA CYS A 445 -22.95 24.92 -39.70
C CYS A 445 -23.40 25.83 -40.85
N PRO A 446 -22.84 25.72 -42.07
CA PRO A 446 -23.41 26.37 -43.24
C PRO A 446 -24.50 25.48 -43.87
N THR A 447 -25.72 26.00 -43.96
CA THR A 447 -26.79 25.51 -44.85
C THR A 447 -26.68 26.13 -46.24
N THR A 448 -26.85 25.29 -47.26
CA THR A 448 -27.27 25.55 -48.66
C THR A 448 -26.40 26.43 -49.58
N GLY A 449 -25.87 25.82 -50.66
CA GLY A 449 -25.55 26.50 -51.92
C GLY A 449 -24.45 25.85 -52.78
N GLY A 450 -24.81 25.21 -53.91
CA GLY A 450 -24.06 25.27 -55.18
C GLY A 450 -22.84 24.35 -55.47
N CYS A 451 -23.11 23.21 -56.13
CA CYS A 451 -22.32 22.45 -57.13
C CYS A 451 -20.76 22.43 -57.21
N LYS A 452 -20.27 21.17 -57.12
CA LYS A 452 -19.30 20.44 -57.99
C LYS A 452 -17.81 20.84 -58.03
N GLN A 453 -16.94 20.00 -57.44
CA GLN A 453 -15.95 19.12 -58.11
C GLN A 453 -15.05 18.40 -57.07
N GLY A 454 -14.79 17.10 -57.27
CA GLY A 454 -13.69 16.34 -56.65
C GLY A 454 -14.00 15.61 -55.31
N PRO A 455 -13.53 14.35 -55.11
CA PRO A 455 -13.69 13.65 -53.85
C PRO A 455 -12.60 14.12 -52.87
N GLU A 456 -12.82 15.26 -52.22
CA GLU A 456 -12.08 15.58 -51.00
C GLU A 456 -12.53 14.63 -49.90
N GLU A 457 -11.58 13.85 -49.37
CA GLU A 457 -11.69 13.18 -48.08
C GLU A 457 -12.37 14.12 -47.07
N LYS A 458 -13.47 13.67 -46.45
CA LYS A 458 -14.07 14.32 -45.28
C LYS A 458 -13.03 14.34 -44.15
N ALA A 459 -12.15 15.34 -44.17
CA ALA A 459 -11.00 15.49 -43.29
C ALA A 459 -11.40 16.07 -41.93
N ASP A 460 -10.83 15.52 -40.86
CA ASP A 460 -10.68 16.12 -39.51
C ASP A 460 -11.86 16.98 -39.00
N VAL A 461 -13.02 16.37 -38.75
CA VAL A 461 -14.18 17.07 -38.17
C VAL A 461 -13.92 17.57 -36.73
N HIS A 462 -13.01 16.93 -35.99
CA HIS A 462 -12.68 17.30 -34.61
C HIS A 462 -11.17 17.52 -34.47
N ARG A 463 -10.79 18.71 -33.98
CA ARG A 463 -9.42 19.07 -33.63
C ARG A 463 -9.34 19.37 -32.14
N ASN A 464 -8.38 18.75 -31.46
CA ASN A 464 -8.19 18.94 -30.02
C ASN A 464 -7.90 20.42 -29.69
N PRO A 465 -8.70 21.07 -28.81
CA PRO A 465 -8.52 22.48 -28.48
C PRO A 465 -7.20 22.78 -27.78
N GLY A 466 -6.57 21.80 -27.11
CA GLY A 466 -5.24 21.96 -26.52
C GLY A 466 -4.10 22.03 -27.55
N GLY A 467 -4.33 21.58 -28.79
CA GLY A 467 -3.32 21.53 -29.84
C GLY A 467 -2.94 20.10 -30.27
N ARG A 468 -1.81 19.96 -30.95
CA ARG A 468 -1.28 18.67 -31.44
C ARG A 468 -0.81 17.80 -30.28
N THR A 469 -1.21 16.52 -30.29
CA THR A 469 -0.79 15.53 -29.29
C THR A 469 0.17 14.49 -29.88
N GLY A 470 0.33 14.45 -31.21
CA GLY A 470 1.20 13.50 -31.89
C GLY A 470 0.58 12.12 -32.12
N LEU A 471 -0.75 11.99 -31.95
CA LEU A 471 -1.47 10.73 -32.16
C LEU A 471 -2.85 11.01 -32.74
N ARG A 472 -3.21 10.36 -33.86
CA ARG A 472 -4.53 10.49 -34.51
C ARG A 472 -5.46 9.33 -34.17
N GLY A 473 -6.76 9.56 -34.34
CA GLY A 473 -7.81 8.58 -34.06
C GLY A 473 -8.43 8.75 -32.68
N ARG A 474 -9.41 7.90 -32.38
CA ARG A 474 -10.19 7.94 -31.13
C ARG A 474 -9.39 7.52 -29.88
N GLY A 475 -8.35 6.70 -30.07
CA GLY A 475 -7.63 6.10 -28.93
C GLY A 475 -8.55 5.20 -28.10
N LYS A 476 -8.41 5.29 -26.77
CA LYS A 476 -9.23 4.56 -25.78
C LYS A 476 -10.54 5.26 -25.41
N LEU A 477 -10.76 6.50 -25.87
CA LEU A 477 -11.94 7.27 -25.51
C LEU A 477 -13.21 6.73 -26.21
N PRO A 478 -14.41 6.91 -25.62
CA PRO A 478 -15.67 6.43 -26.20
C PRO A 478 -16.03 7.03 -27.56
N HIS A 479 -15.79 8.33 -27.76
CA HIS A 479 -16.18 9.05 -28.99
C HIS A 479 -15.04 9.93 -29.52
N LEU A 480 -15.09 10.26 -30.80
CA LEU A 480 -14.27 11.33 -31.38
C LEU A 480 -14.81 12.69 -30.89
N GLY A 481 -13.94 13.66 -30.69
CA GLY A 481 -14.27 14.96 -30.12
C GLY A 481 -14.23 14.98 -28.59
N PRO A 482 -15.04 15.84 -27.95
CA PRO A 482 -15.06 15.99 -26.51
C PRO A 482 -15.74 14.79 -25.82
N ASN A 483 -15.06 14.21 -24.85
CA ASN A 483 -15.58 13.16 -23.98
C ASN A 483 -15.79 13.74 -22.59
N ARG A 484 -17.05 13.89 -22.20
CA ARG A 484 -17.42 14.55 -20.94
C ARG A 484 -17.26 13.61 -19.75
N SER A 485 -16.75 14.18 -18.67
CA SER A 485 -16.61 13.55 -17.37
C SER A 485 -17.08 14.51 -16.29
N MET A 486 -17.53 13.97 -15.16
CA MET A 486 -17.99 14.77 -14.04
C MET A 486 -17.32 14.28 -12.76
N ASP A 487 -16.68 15.20 -12.06
CA ASP A 487 -16.04 14.98 -10.77
C ASP A 487 -16.78 15.76 -9.69
N LEU A 488 -17.11 15.10 -8.58
CA LEU A 488 -17.75 15.72 -7.42
C LEU A 488 -16.72 15.93 -6.30
N ILE A 489 -16.62 17.17 -5.83
CA ILE A 489 -15.89 17.51 -4.61
C ILE A 489 -16.94 17.68 -3.50
N ILE A 490 -17.10 16.65 -2.67
CA ILE A 490 -18.01 16.73 -1.53
C ILE A 490 -17.20 17.21 -0.33
N THR A 491 -17.54 18.36 0.22
CA THR A 491 -16.85 18.95 1.37
C THR A 491 -17.73 18.97 2.61
N ARG A 492 -17.11 18.93 3.80
CA ARG A 492 -17.76 19.14 5.10
C ARG A 492 -16.78 19.78 6.07
N TRP A 493 -17.30 20.50 7.07
CA TRP A 493 -16.51 20.85 8.24
C TRP A 493 -16.39 19.65 9.17
N ARG A 494 -15.21 19.43 9.76
CA ARG A 494 -15.01 18.37 10.76
C ARG A 494 -15.88 18.61 12.00
N ASP A 495 -15.87 19.85 12.48
CA ASP A 495 -16.56 20.28 13.70
C ASP A 495 -17.46 21.49 13.42
N SER A 496 -18.42 21.73 14.30
CA SER A 496 -19.30 22.93 14.26
C SER A 496 -18.54 24.25 14.42
N ALA A 497 -17.29 24.20 14.89
CA ALA A 497 -16.39 25.35 14.99
C ALA A 497 -15.70 25.71 13.66
N CYS A 498 -15.98 24.99 12.56
CA CYS A 498 -15.35 25.16 11.25
C CYS A 498 -13.80 25.11 11.32
N SER A 499 -13.28 24.21 12.16
CA SER A 499 -11.85 24.04 12.46
C SER A 499 -11.04 23.59 11.24
N GLU A 500 -11.49 22.50 10.59
CA GLU A 500 -10.85 21.89 9.44
C GLU A 500 -11.89 21.52 8.37
N LEU A 501 -11.59 21.86 7.12
CA LEU A 501 -12.39 21.48 5.97
C LEU A 501 -11.93 20.12 5.45
N GLU A 502 -12.83 19.15 5.40
CA GLU A 502 -12.58 17.82 4.85
C GLU A 502 -13.28 17.66 3.51
N PHE A 503 -12.70 16.85 2.62
CA PHE A 503 -13.31 16.47 1.35
C PHE A 503 -13.26 14.95 1.15
N LEU A 504 -14.25 14.44 0.41
CA LEU A 504 -14.40 13.02 0.13
C LEU A 504 -13.53 12.59 -1.05
N VAL A 505 -12.70 11.57 -0.86
CA VAL A 505 -11.82 11.00 -1.91
C VAL A 505 -12.02 9.51 -2.10
N GLN A 506 -11.79 9.06 -3.33
CA GLN A 506 -11.68 7.64 -3.67
C GLN A 506 -10.22 7.24 -3.93
N GLN A 507 -9.87 6.04 -3.46
CA GLN A 507 -8.55 5.44 -3.62
C GLN A 507 -8.68 4.00 -4.13
N ASP A 508 -8.13 3.73 -5.30
CA ASP A 508 -7.99 2.36 -5.83
C ASP A 508 -6.76 1.69 -5.18
N ARG A 509 -6.89 0.46 -4.67
CA ARG A 509 -5.76 -0.29 -4.08
C ARG A 509 -4.56 -0.43 -5.01
N ASN A 510 -4.79 -0.45 -6.33
CA ASN A 510 -3.72 -0.58 -7.32
C ASN A 510 -3.02 0.75 -7.63
N GLN A 511 -3.59 1.89 -7.24
CA GLN A 511 -3.06 3.22 -7.50
C GLN A 511 -2.65 3.92 -6.20
N LYS A 512 -1.44 4.50 -6.17
CA LYS A 512 -0.94 5.24 -5.00
C LYS A 512 -1.52 6.66 -4.86
N CYS A 513 -2.36 7.11 -5.80
CA CYS A 513 -2.87 8.47 -5.89
C CYS A 513 -4.34 8.54 -5.46
N LEU A 514 -4.72 9.61 -4.76
CA LEU A 514 -6.12 9.91 -4.44
C LEU A 514 -6.78 10.56 -5.66
N THR A 515 -8.08 10.34 -5.84
CA THR A 515 -8.85 11.00 -6.90
C THR A 515 -10.22 11.41 -6.38
N PHE A 516 -10.84 12.42 -7.02
CA PHE A 516 -12.22 12.77 -6.73
C PHE A 516 -13.18 11.66 -7.16
N PRO A 517 -14.28 11.43 -6.44
CA PRO A 517 -15.35 10.55 -6.91
C PRO A 517 -15.99 11.15 -8.16
N GLY A 518 -15.97 10.40 -9.26
CA GLY A 518 -16.44 10.87 -10.55
C GLY A 518 -16.43 9.80 -11.63
N GLY A 519 -16.70 10.21 -12.87
CA GLY A 519 -16.57 9.33 -14.04
C GLY A 519 -17.16 9.90 -15.32
N HIS A 520 -17.24 9.05 -16.33
CA HIS A 520 -17.77 9.39 -17.65
C HIS A 520 -19.29 9.65 -17.60
N VAL A 521 -19.73 10.61 -18.39
CA VAL A 521 -21.13 11.01 -18.53
C VAL A 521 -21.57 10.75 -19.96
N ASP A 522 -22.53 9.84 -20.16
CA ASP A 522 -23.04 9.46 -21.48
C ASP A 522 -24.06 10.48 -22.05
N ALA A 523 -24.74 11.25 -21.19
CA ALA A 523 -25.77 12.23 -21.57
C ALA A 523 -25.85 13.40 -20.58
N ASP A 524 -26.12 14.60 -21.10
CA ASP A 524 -26.21 15.84 -20.31
C ASP A 524 -27.29 15.73 -19.23
N GLY A 525 -26.92 16.07 -17.99
CA GLY A 525 -27.82 16.12 -16.83
C GLY A 525 -27.96 14.83 -16.03
N ARG A 526 -27.24 13.74 -16.37
CA ARG A 526 -27.21 12.50 -15.55
C ARG A 526 -25.88 12.32 -14.82
N LEU A 527 -25.96 11.86 -13.57
CA LEU A 527 -24.78 11.49 -12.79
C LEU A 527 -24.07 10.27 -13.39
N PRO A 528 -22.71 10.22 -13.37
CA PRO A 528 -21.93 9.06 -13.77
C PRO A 528 -22.39 7.74 -13.13
N LEU A 529 -22.48 6.67 -13.92
CA LEU A 529 -22.79 5.32 -13.42
C LEU A 529 -21.74 4.81 -12.43
N SER A 530 -20.49 5.28 -12.53
CA SER A 530 -19.41 4.99 -11.57
C SER A 530 -19.73 5.53 -10.17
N LEU A 531 -20.33 6.72 -10.07
CA LEU A 531 -20.72 7.30 -8.79
C LEU A 531 -21.79 6.48 -8.10
N THR A 532 -22.74 5.91 -8.85
CA THR A 532 -23.77 5.03 -8.28
C THR A 532 -23.15 3.77 -7.67
N LYS A 533 -22.07 3.24 -8.26
CA LYS A 533 -21.31 2.12 -7.67
C LYS A 533 -20.54 2.55 -6.41
N THR A 534 -19.95 3.74 -6.41
CA THR A 534 -19.13 4.24 -5.28
C THR A 534 -20.01 4.72 -4.10
N LEU A 535 -20.89 5.68 -4.32
CA LEU A 535 -21.71 6.31 -3.27
C LEU A 535 -23.02 5.56 -2.99
N GLY A 536 -23.49 4.72 -3.92
CA GLY A 536 -24.76 4.01 -3.82
C GLY A 536 -25.95 4.80 -4.39
N PRO A 537 -27.05 4.11 -4.76
CA PRO A 537 -28.17 4.72 -5.48
C PRO A 537 -28.89 5.80 -4.68
N LYS A 538 -29.10 5.59 -3.37
CA LYS A 538 -29.79 6.54 -2.48
C LYS A 538 -29.08 7.89 -2.38
N VAL A 539 -27.74 7.86 -2.29
CA VAL A 539 -26.92 9.09 -2.22
C VAL A 539 -26.93 9.80 -3.57
N CYS A 540 -26.82 9.06 -4.68
CA CYS A 540 -26.86 9.65 -6.01
C CYS A 540 -28.22 10.28 -6.36
N GLU A 541 -29.34 9.68 -5.93
CA GLU A 541 -30.68 10.25 -6.11
C GLU A 541 -30.79 11.61 -5.43
N LYS A 542 -30.36 11.69 -4.16
CA LYS A 542 -30.39 12.94 -3.38
C LYS A 542 -29.41 13.99 -3.88
N ILE A 543 -28.23 13.58 -4.37
CA ILE A 543 -27.31 14.50 -5.06
C ILE A 543 -27.93 15.01 -6.37
N SER A 544 -28.66 14.17 -7.10
CA SER A 544 -29.36 14.58 -8.33
C SER A 544 -30.44 15.63 -8.04
N GLU A 545 -31.16 15.50 -6.93
CA GLU A 545 -32.11 16.52 -6.46
C GLU A 545 -31.39 17.85 -6.18
N LEU A 546 -30.30 17.83 -5.40
CA LEU A 546 -29.51 19.03 -5.10
C LEU A 546 -28.97 19.73 -6.36
N LEU A 547 -28.54 18.95 -7.35
CA LEU A 547 -28.08 19.48 -8.64
C LEU A 547 -29.22 20.11 -9.44
N SER A 548 -30.43 19.54 -9.40
CA SER A 548 -31.60 20.08 -10.09
C SER A 548 -32.10 21.39 -9.46
N GLU A 549 -32.01 21.51 -8.14
CA GLU A 549 -32.42 22.69 -7.38
C GLU A 549 -31.36 23.81 -7.40
N LYS A 550 -30.12 23.51 -7.84
CA LYS A 550 -28.93 24.39 -7.80
C LYS A 550 -28.67 25.03 -6.43
N ARG A 551 -29.15 24.42 -5.35
CA ARG A 551 -28.89 24.88 -3.98
C ARG A 551 -27.57 24.30 -3.49
N GLU A 552 -26.67 25.16 -2.99
CA GLU A 552 -25.39 24.78 -2.36
C GLU A 552 -24.38 24.05 -3.29
N VAL A 553 -24.54 24.17 -4.61
CA VAL A 553 -23.59 23.62 -5.61
C VAL A 553 -22.74 24.73 -6.22
N LEU A 554 -21.43 24.63 -6.04
CA LEU A 554 -20.44 25.51 -6.66
C LEU A 554 -19.82 24.85 -7.89
N GLN A 555 -19.92 25.48 -9.05
CA GLN A 555 -19.19 25.06 -10.24
C GLN A 555 -17.73 25.55 -10.18
N VAL A 556 -16.80 24.65 -9.90
CA VAL A 556 -15.38 24.97 -9.66
C VAL A 556 -14.61 25.11 -10.98
N TYR A 557 -14.92 24.23 -11.92
CA TYR A 557 -14.26 24.16 -13.21
C TYR A 557 -15.14 23.46 -14.24
N GLU A 558 -15.16 23.96 -15.46
CA GLU A 558 -15.68 23.27 -16.64
C GLU A 558 -14.74 23.57 -17.81
N GLY A 559 -14.26 22.53 -18.49
CA GLY A 559 -13.39 22.70 -19.64
C GLY A 559 -12.45 21.54 -19.93
N TYR A 560 -11.47 21.81 -20.81
CA TYR A 560 -10.47 20.86 -21.29
C TYR A 560 -9.55 20.36 -20.18
N VAL A 561 -9.29 19.05 -20.14
CA VAL A 561 -8.34 18.45 -19.19
C VAL A 561 -7.17 17.85 -19.93
N ASP A 562 -5.95 18.20 -19.51
CA ASP A 562 -4.73 17.57 -20.00
C ASP A 562 -4.62 16.14 -19.44
N ASP A 563 -4.95 15.15 -20.28
CA ASP A 563 -4.96 13.74 -19.92
C ASP A 563 -4.15 12.92 -20.95
N PRO A 564 -3.37 11.92 -20.50
CA PRO A 564 -2.55 11.11 -21.40
C PRO A 564 -3.37 10.22 -22.35
N GLN A 565 -4.70 10.17 -22.24
CA GLN A 565 -5.59 9.53 -23.22
C GLN A 565 -5.96 10.42 -24.40
N ASN A 566 -5.78 11.74 -24.30
CA ASN A 566 -6.15 12.70 -25.34
C ASN A 566 -5.37 12.45 -26.63
N THR A 567 -6.02 12.63 -27.77
CA THR A 567 -5.44 12.51 -29.12
C THR A 567 -5.70 13.80 -29.91
N ASP A 568 -5.22 13.87 -31.16
CA ASP A 568 -5.51 14.97 -32.07
C ASP A 568 -7.02 15.12 -32.36
N GLN A 569 -7.80 14.03 -32.21
CA GLN A 569 -9.20 13.95 -32.62
C GLN A 569 -10.18 13.59 -31.50
N ALA A 570 -9.72 13.25 -30.29
CA ALA A 570 -10.56 12.92 -29.14
C ALA A 570 -9.89 13.43 -27.86
N TRP A 571 -10.64 14.13 -27.01
CA TRP A 571 -10.11 14.70 -25.76
C TRP A 571 -11.12 14.59 -24.63
N LEU A 572 -10.65 14.81 -23.40
CA LEU A 572 -11.47 14.84 -22.20
C LEU A 572 -11.84 16.26 -21.81
N GLU A 573 -13.12 16.45 -21.51
CA GLU A 573 -13.66 17.64 -20.86
C GLU A 573 -14.24 17.21 -19.52
N THR A 574 -14.03 18.01 -18.48
CA THR A 574 -14.54 17.69 -17.16
C THR A 574 -15.31 18.84 -16.55
N SER A 575 -16.42 18.52 -15.90
CA SER A 575 -17.17 19.41 -15.04
C SER A 575 -16.91 19.03 -13.58
N VAL A 576 -16.32 19.96 -12.82
CA VAL A 576 -16.01 19.77 -11.40
C VAL A 576 -16.97 20.60 -10.58
N LEU A 577 -17.82 19.92 -9.81
CA LEU A 577 -18.79 20.55 -8.94
C LEU A 577 -18.42 20.31 -7.48
N ASN A 578 -18.45 21.36 -6.66
CA ASN A 578 -18.32 21.27 -5.22
C ASN A 578 -19.71 21.31 -4.57
N ILE A 579 -19.97 20.34 -3.70
CA ILE A 579 -21.17 20.26 -2.86
C ILE A 579 -20.70 20.32 -1.42
N HIS A 580 -21.07 21.38 -0.72
CA HIS A 580 -20.74 21.55 0.69
C HIS A 580 -21.87 21.01 1.57
N LEU A 581 -21.55 20.07 2.47
CA LEU A 581 -22.51 19.48 3.39
C LEU A 581 -22.41 20.11 4.76
N HIS A 582 -23.50 20.72 5.22
CA HIS A 582 -23.64 21.16 6.61
C HIS A 582 -23.62 19.94 7.56
N ILE A 583 -23.20 20.14 8.82
CA ILE A 583 -23.07 19.06 9.81
C ILE A 583 -24.41 18.35 10.10
N ASP A 584 -25.52 19.10 9.98
CA ASP A 584 -26.89 18.59 10.17
C ASP A 584 -27.48 17.93 8.91
N CYS A 585 -26.71 17.83 7.82
CA CYS A 585 -27.23 17.30 6.56
C CYS A 585 -27.47 15.78 6.67
N PRO A 586 -28.71 15.29 6.46
CA PRO A 586 -29.03 13.86 6.56
C PRO A 586 -28.26 13.01 5.53
N LEU A 587 -27.79 13.62 4.43
CA LEU A 587 -26.95 12.96 3.42
C LEU A 587 -25.61 12.48 3.99
N LEU A 588 -25.12 13.12 5.06
CA LEU A 588 -23.84 12.78 5.68
C LEU A 588 -23.86 11.38 6.31
N VAL A 589 -25.01 10.97 6.87
CA VAL A 589 -25.20 9.63 7.43
C VAL A 589 -25.12 8.58 6.33
N ASP A 590 -25.80 8.79 5.21
CA ASP A 590 -25.79 7.86 4.07
C ASP A 590 -24.40 7.75 3.44
N ILE A 591 -23.66 8.87 3.33
CA ILE A 591 -22.28 8.87 2.85
C ILE A 591 -21.34 8.16 3.83
N SER A 592 -21.53 8.35 5.15
CA SER A 592 -20.75 7.64 6.16
C SER A 592 -20.95 6.11 6.07
N ALA A 593 -22.19 5.67 5.81
CA ALA A 593 -22.50 4.26 5.57
C ALA A 593 -21.83 3.75 4.28
N ALA A 594 -21.77 4.55 3.22
CA ALA A 594 -21.05 4.21 1.99
C ALA A 594 -19.52 4.09 2.22
N VAL A 595 -18.94 4.97 3.04
CA VAL A 595 -17.53 4.90 3.47
C VAL A 595 -17.24 3.61 4.23
N THR A 596 -18.09 3.22 5.18
CA THR A 596 -17.94 1.96 5.92
C THR A 596 -18.09 0.75 5.01
N ARG A 597 -19.08 0.76 4.10
CA ARG A 597 -19.32 -0.34 3.15
C ARG A 597 -18.11 -0.62 2.24
N LEU A 598 -17.44 0.43 1.78
CA LEU A 598 -16.30 0.32 0.87
C LEU A 598 -14.94 0.17 1.58
N HIS A 599 -14.92 -0.01 2.90
CA HIS A 599 -13.66 -0.12 3.65
C HIS A 599 -12.85 -1.38 3.29
N GLN A 600 -13.53 -2.46 2.88
CA GLN A 600 -12.91 -3.76 2.54
C GLN A 600 -12.87 -4.05 1.02
N SER A 601 -13.42 -3.17 0.17
CA SER A 601 -13.41 -3.34 -1.28
C SER A 601 -12.08 -2.91 -1.93
N LEU A 602 -11.91 -3.24 -3.22
CA LEU A 602 -10.77 -2.78 -4.03
C LEU A 602 -10.70 -1.25 -4.15
N LEU A 603 -11.85 -0.59 -4.08
CA LEU A 603 -11.99 0.87 -4.03
C LEU A 603 -12.30 1.29 -2.58
N ARG A 604 -11.47 2.17 -2.01
CA ARG A 604 -11.64 2.73 -0.66
C ARG A 604 -12.12 4.17 -0.75
N LEU A 605 -13.14 4.52 0.02
CA LEU A 605 -13.67 5.88 0.14
C LEU A 605 -13.29 6.44 1.52
N GLN A 606 -12.80 7.68 1.61
CA GLN A 606 -12.40 8.28 2.89
C GLN A 606 -12.49 9.81 2.87
N TRP A 607 -12.62 10.41 4.06
CA TRP A 607 -12.51 11.85 4.26
C TRP A 607 -11.05 12.24 4.47
N VAL A 608 -10.61 13.31 3.82
CA VAL A 608 -9.24 13.83 3.90
C VAL A 608 -9.30 15.34 4.10
N GLU A 609 -8.39 15.88 4.90
CA GLU A 609 -8.23 17.32 5.10
C GLU A 609 -7.87 18.01 3.77
N VAL A 610 -8.52 19.14 3.49
CA VAL A 610 -8.22 20.01 2.36
C VAL A 610 -6.85 20.66 2.59
N SER A 611 -5.80 20.12 1.95
CA SER A 611 -4.44 20.66 2.03
C SER A 611 -3.64 20.41 0.73
N GLY A 612 -2.67 21.29 0.43
CA GLY A 612 -1.69 21.12 -0.62
C GLY A 612 -0.83 19.85 -0.47
N ARG A 613 -0.77 19.27 0.74
CA ARG A 613 -0.11 17.98 1.02
C ARG A 613 -0.89 16.76 0.53
N ALA A 614 -2.16 16.90 0.16
CA ALA A 614 -2.97 15.80 -0.36
C ALA A 614 -2.30 15.18 -1.61
N ARG A 615 -2.25 13.85 -1.69
CA ARG A 615 -1.66 13.11 -2.83
C ARG A 615 -2.64 13.03 -4.01
N LEU A 616 -3.05 14.20 -4.51
CA LEU A 616 -3.86 14.37 -5.72
C LEU A 616 -2.95 14.69 -6.92
N ARG A 617 -3.46 14.49 -8.14
CA ARG A 617 -2.82 15.00 -9.36
C ARG A 617 -2.78 16.53 -9.37
N HIS A 618 -1.85 17.10 -10.14
CA HIS A 618 -1.62 18.55 -10.16
C HIS A 618 -2.87 19.35 -10.56
N ASP A 619 -3.59 18.89 -11.59
CA ASP A 619 -4.87 19.46 -12.04
C ASP A 619 -5.94 19.43 -10.93
N GLN A 620 -6.05 18.31 -10.22
CA GLN A 620 -6.98 18.12 -9.11
C GLN A 620 -6.63 19.01 -7.90
N LYS A 621 -5.34 19.23 -7.61
CA LYS A 621 -4.89 20.13 -6.56
C LYS A 621 -5.30 21.58 -6.82
N GLU A 622 -5.14 22.06 -8.05
CA GLU A 622 -5.50 23.45 -8.38
C GLU A 622 -7.02 23.69 -8.24
N ARG A 623 -7.84 22.69 -8.59
CA ARG A 623 -9.29 22.72 -8.39
C ARG A 623 -9.64 22.72 -6.89
N LEU A 624 -8.96 21.91 -6.10
CA LEU A 624 -9.14 21.87 -4.65
C LEU A 624 -8.72 23.18 -3.97
N LYS A 625 -7.67 23.83 -4.46
CA LYS A 625 -7.22 25.15 -4.00
C LYS A 625 -8.29 26.22 -4.21
N ARG A 626 -9.00 26.21 -5.35
CA ARG A 626 -10.15 27.10 -5.57
C ARG A 626 -11.30 26.84 -4.60
N VAL A 627 -11.55 25.58 -4.26
CA VAL A 627 -12.54 25.20 -3.23
C VAL A 627 -12.12 25.72 -1.85
N ALA A 628 -10.85 25.56 -1.48
CA ALA A 628 -10.33 26.10 -0.21
C ALA A 628 -10.47 27.62 -0.14
N GLN A 629 -10.17 28.33 -1.23
CA GLN A 629 -10.36 29.78 -1.34
C GLN A 629 -11.83 30.19 -1.18
N HIS A 630 -12.76 29.44 -1.79
CA HIS A 630 -14.20 29.71 -1.67
C HIS A 630 -14.70 29.55 -0.23
N HIS A 631 -14.18 28.58 0.53
CA HIS A 631 -14.55 28.35 1.94
C HIS A 631 -13.66 29.10 2.94
N CYS A 632 -12.77 30.00 2.46
CA CYS A 632 -11.78 30.70 3.28
C CYS A 632 -10.93 29.78 4.18
N SER A 633 -10.70 28.53 3.75
CA SER A 633 -9.89 27.55 4.45
C SER A 633 -8.41 27.69 4.10
N LYS A 634 -7.53 27.33 5.03
CA LYS A 634 -6.09 27.17 4.76
C LYS A 634 -5.89 26.03 3.75
N PHE A 635 -4.89 26.14 2.87
CA PHE A 635 -4.54 25.13 1.86
C PHE A 635 -3.06 24.76 1.94
#